data_AF-A0A419GBN9-F1
#
_entry.id   AF-A0A419GBN9-F1
#
_cell.length_a   1.000
_cell.length_b   1.000
_cell.length_c   1.000
_cell.angle_alpha   90.00
_cell.angle_beta   90.00
_cell.angle_gamma   90.00
#
_symmetry.space_group_name_H-M   'P 1'
#
loop_
_entity.id
_entity.type
_entity.pdbx_description
1 polymer ?
#
loop_
_entity_poly.entity_id
_entity_poly.type
_entity_poly.pdbx_seq_one_letter_code
_entity_poly.pdbx_strand_id
1 'polypeptide(L)'
;MNSEMRVCQNCKNEFTIDPEDFEFYKKIEVPPPTFCWKCRAIRRMAFRNMRHLYTRNCDATGAKIFTLMPQDNPMPVYESRYWNSDQWDPLDYGKSYDFSRPFFDQIRELYNAVPWGVMWSMEMVNTDYSISAFSKNCYLCFDSGYDEDSAYNVTLLYSKKCFDGLNVKDGELCYYCLNTNQSYKTFFSRNCTSCVEVWFSQDCVGCNNCFGCSGLRNRKYCIFNEQYDKETYETKLGEMKLDTWSGVQGARKRAEELWRTSPVKYQHGFQISHSTGDYLYNGTELVNCFFVGNAQNMKHCQSVIYPPNRDGMDVTSSEGTELAYETICSGNGIRKTLAVVESANVSDSAYSINCRQVSSVFGCVALRSRSYCILNKQYSKEEYEVMMPRIKKHMDDLPYIDAQGRVYKYGEFFPFDMSSYGYSQTQAFEYFPITEEEARKQGYRWRVPEKRAYTVTKKSDDLPDSVTNVEDTILKEVVQCEHEETGGHSFGCDADCASAFRIIKEELDFYRQMKLPLPRLCFNCRHVDRIKWRNMPALYPRQCMCDYKVHKNEAAHQHHLKERCPNTFQTSYAPDRPEIVYCEQCYNAEIA
;
A
#
# COMPACT_ATOMS: atom_id res chain seq x y z
N MET A 1 -2.97 21.72 25.56
CA MET A 1 -2.83 23.19 25.34
C MET A 1 -4.13 23.71 24.71
N ASN A 2 -4.22 24.97 24.26
CA ASN A 2 -5.26 25.32 23.28
C ASN A 2 -4.87 24.78 21.89
N SER A 3 -5.81 24.74 20.93
CA SER A 3 -5.47 24.45 19.53
C SER A 3 -4.59 25.56 18.94
N GLU A 4 -3.64 25.16 18.08
CA GLU A 4 -2.73 26.07 17.40
C GLU A 4 -2.90 25.94 15.88
N MET A 5 -3.02 27.06 15.17
CA MET A 5 -3.05 27.09 13.71
C MET A 5 -1.65 27.41 13.17
N ARG A 6 -1.14 26.58 12.26
CA ARG A 6 0.19 26.72 11.65
C ARG A 6 0.11 26.70 10.13
N VAL A 7 1.07 27.36 9.48
CA VAL A 7 1.29 27.26 8.03
C VAL A 7 2.24 26.10 7.74
N CYS A 8 1.85 25.18 6.87
CA CYS A 8 2.69 24.05 6.44
C CYS A 8 3.91 24.55 5.65
N GLN A 9 5.12 24.24 6.11
CA GLN A 9 6.32 24.73 5.44
C GLN A 9 6.51 24.21 3.99
N ASN A 10 5.88 23.08 3.62
CA ASN A 10 5.89 22.55 2.25
C ASN A 10 4.82 23.20 1.36
N CYS A 11 3.54 22.85 1.55
CA CYS A 11 2.45 23.30 0.67
C CYS A 11 1.90 24.70 0.97
N LYS A 12 2.37 25.37 2.03
CA LYS A 12 1.91 26.70 2.50
C LYS A 12 0.43 26.81 2.90
N ASN A 13 -0.32 25.71 2.89
CA ASN A 13 -1.67 25.65 3.47
C ASN A 13 -1.62 25.69 5.00
N GLU A 14 -2.67 26.25 5.61
CA GLU A 14 -2.89 26.18 7.05
C GLU A 14 -3.25 24.75 7.52
N PHE A 15 -2.89 24.42 8.76
CA PHE A 15 -3.32 23.21 9.46
C PHE A 15 -3.40 23.47 10.98
N THR A 16 -4.32 22.77 11.64
CA THR A 16 -4.46 22.81 13.11
C THR A 16 -3.61 21.73 13.76
N ILE A 17 -3.06 22.05 14.94
CA ILE A 17 -2.58 21.08 15.93
C ILE A 17 -3.55 21.13 17.11
N ASP A 18 -4.09 19.98 17.49
CA ASP A 18 -5.15 19.88 18.50
C ASP A 18 -4.57 19.84 19.93
N PRO A 19 -5.34 20.22 20.97
CA PRO A 19 -4.92 20.21 22.38
C PRO A 19 -4.22 18.93 22.85
N GLU A 20 -4.67 17.78 22.33
CA GLU A 20 -4.23 16.41 22.64
C GLU A 20 -2.92 16.04 21.93
N ASP A 21 -2.72 16.53 20.70
CA ASP A 21 -1.49 16.29 19.93
C ASP A 21 -0.26 16.82 20.68
N PHE A 22 -0.38 17.96 21.37
CA PHE A 22 0.69 18.52 22.19
C PHE A 22 1.12 17.60 23.34
N GLU A 23 0.18 16.90 23.96
CA GLU A 23 0.51 15.93 25.01
C GLU A 23 1.11 14.65 24.41
N PHE A 24 0.70 14.25 23.19
CA PHE A 24 1.36 13.19 22.42
C PHE A 24 2.83 13.53 22.09
N TYR A 25 3.13 14.68 21.48
CA TYR A 25 4.52 15.05 21.13
C TYR A 25 5.43 15.13 22.36
N LYS A 26 4.88 15.64 23.48
CA LYS A 26 5.53 15.67 24.81
C LYS A 26 5.77 14.27 25.39
N LYS A 27 4.86 13.31 25.18
CA LYS A 27 4.98 11.90 25.60
C LYS A 27 6.13 11.16 24.88
N ILE A 28 6.49 11.60 23.68
CA ILE A 28 7.57 11.02 22.85
C ILE A 28 8.82 11.92 22.72
N GLU A 29 8.86 13.04 23.44
CA GLU A 29 10.03 13.95 23.52
C GLU A 29 10.44 14.58 22.17
N VAL A 30 9.47 15.01 21.34
CA VAL A 30 9.69 15.73 20.07
C VAL A 30 8.95 17.07 20.02
N PRO A 31 9.39 18.06 19.20
CA PRO A 31 8.61 19.27 18.93
C PRO A 31 7.39 19.01 18.02
N PRO A 32 6.31 19.83 18.11
CA PRO A 32 5.14 19.68 17.23
C PRO A 32 5.45 20.08 15.76
N PRO A 33 4.75 19.49 14.76
CA PRO A 33 5.06 19.60 13.33
C PRO A 33 5.22 21.01 12.76
N THR A 34 6.07 21.10 11.74
CA THR A 34 6.09 22.21 10.77
C THR A 34 5.43 21.85 9.42
N PHE A 35 5.16 20.57 9.17
CA PHE A 35 4.47 20.05 7.99
C PHE A 35 3.05 19.57 8.35
N CYS A 36 2.06 19.84 7.49
CA CYS A 36 0.72 19.25 7.62
C CYS A 36 0.72 17.75 7.27
N TRP A 37 -0.26 17.01 7.78
CA TRP A 37 -0.33 15.55 7.69
C TRP A 37 -0.21 14.99 6.26
N LYS A 38 -0.76 15.68 5.24
CA LYS A 38 -0.64 15.22 3.84
C LYS A 38 0.80 15.35 3.32
N CYS A 39 1.49 16.44 3.65
CA CYS A 39 2.89 16.61 3.26
C CYS A 39 3.80 15.63 4.02
N ARG A 40 3.48 15.36 5.29
CA ARG A 40 4.12 14.29 6.08
C ARG A 40 3.93 12.91 5.43
N ALA A 41 2.69 12.55 5.07
CA ALA A 41 2.38 11.27 4.41
C ALA A 41 3.13 11.09 3.09
N ILE A 42 3.15 12.12 2.23
CA ILE A 42 3.93 12.14 0.99
C ILE A 42 5.42 11.98 1.28
N ARG A 43 5.96 12.67 2.31
CA ARG A 43 7.37 12.57 2.74
C ARG A 43 7.76 11.16 3.17
N ARG A 44 6.93 10.46 3.94
CA ARG A 44 7.18 9.06 4.33
C ARG A 44 7.06 8.10 3.14
N MET A 45 5.97 8.19 2.38
CA MET A 45 5.69 7.30 1.25
C MET A 45 6.72 7.44 0.13
N ALA A 46 7.36 8.61 -0.02
CA ALA A 46 8.46 8.81 -0.97
C ALA A 46 9.70 7.95 -0.65
N PHE A 47 9.83 7.41 0.57
CA PHE A 47 10.88 6.44 0.93
C PHE A 47 10.44 4.98 0.72
N ARG A 48 9.24 4.70 0.17
CA ARG A 48 8.76 3.33 -0.10
C ARG A 48 8.57 3.07 -1.60
N ASN A 49 9.43 2.24 -2.18
CA ASN A 49 9.14 1.54 -3.42
C ASN A 49 8.42 0.22 -3.07
N MET A 50 7.24 -0.04 -3.65
CA MET A 50 6.50 -1.29 -3.37
C MET A 50 6.67 -2.38 -4.42
N ARG A 51 6.83 -2.03 -5.71
CA ARG A 51 6.64 -2.97 -6.84
C ARG A 51 7.73 -2.91 -7.91
N HIS A 52 8.59 -1.90 -7.90
CA HIS A 52 9.59 -1.72 -8.95
C HIS A 52 10.86 -2.49 -8.64
N LEU A 53 10.99 -3.70 -9.20
CA LEU A 53 12.22 -4.48 -9.12
C LEU A 53 13.25 -4.03 -10.15
N TYR A 54 14.51 -3.99 -9.70
CA TYR A 54 15.70 -3.78 -10.51
C TYR A 54 16.63 -4.98 -10.39
N THR A 55 17.35 -5.25 -11.47
CA THR A 55 18.57 -6.07 -11.42
C THR A 55 19.73 -5.23 -10.93
N ARG A 56 20.44 -5.68 -9.91
CA ARG A 56 21.79 -5.21 -9.55
C ARG A 56 22.71 -6.41 -9.36
N ASN A 57 24.01 -6.15 -9.19
CA ASN A 57 24.91 -7.15 -8.60
C ASN A 57 25.01 -6.87 -7.09
N CYS A 58 25.19 -7.92 -6.29
CA CYS A 58 25.57 -7.82 -4.89
C CYS A 58 26.98 -7.22 -4.81
N ASP A 59 27.13 -6.08 -4.15
CA ASP A 59 28.38 -5.32 -4.11
C ASP A 59 29.52 -6.06 -3.38
N ALA A 60 29.23 -7.11 -2.59
CA ALA A 60 30.24 -7.97 -1.94
C ALA A 60 30.55 -9.28 -2.69
N THR A 61 29.55 -9.92 -3.33
CA THR A 61 29.72 -11.26 -3.94
C THR A 61 29.79 -11.23 -5.47
N GLY A 62 29.43 -10.10 -6.10
CA GLY A 62 29.24 -9.99 -7.54
C GLY A 62 28.01 -10.73 -8.09
N ALA A 63 27.28 -11.48 -7.24
CA ALA A 63 26.12 -12.26 -7.65
C ALA A 63 24.99 -11.36 -8.15
N LYS A 64 24.30 -11.76 -9.23
CA LYS A 64 23.16 -11.03 -9.77
C LYS A 64 21.95 -11.17 -8.83
N ILE A 65 21.39 -10.05 -8.38
CA ILE A 65 20.25 -10.00 -7.47
C ILE A 65 19.09 -9.17 -8.03
N PHE A 66 17.89 -9.45 -7.54
CA PHE A 66 16.73 -8.57 -7.66
C PHE A 66 16.59 -7.74 -6.38
N THR A 67 16.27 -6.46 -6.53
CA THR A 67 16.14 -5.51 -5.41
C THR A 67 15.18 -4.39 -5.76
N LEU A 68 14.58 -3.75 -4.76
CA LEU A 68 13.81 -2.52 -4.93
C LEU A 68 14.71 -1.30 -5.22
N MET A 69 16.03 -1.43 -5.09
CA MET A 69 16.99 -0.33 -5.21
C MET A 69 17.39 -0.03 -6.67
N PRO A 70 17.22 1.20 -7.17
CA PRO A 70 17.64 1.57 -8.52
C PRO A 70 19.14 1.39 -8.82
N GLN A 71 19.47 1.26 -10.10
CA GLN A 71 20.86 1.22 -10.59
C GLN A 71 21.56 2.58 -10.50
N ASP A 72 20.83 3.68 -10.65
CA ASP A 72 21.31 5.07 -10.48
C ASP A 72 21.34 5.52 -9.01
N ASN A 73 21.49 4.56 -8.08
CA ASN A 73 21.59 4.82 -6.66
C ASN A 73 22.99 4.42 -6.16
N PRO A 74 23.77 5.34 -5.56
CA PRO A 74 25.16 5.09 -5.16
C PRO A 74 25.32 4.10 -4.00
N MET A 75 24.23 3.84 -3.26
CA MET A 75 24.20 2.98 -2.09
C MET A 75 24.51 1.51 -2.47
N PRO A 76 25.42 0.81 -1.76
CA PRO A 76 25.68 -0.60 -2.00
C PRO A 76 24.48 -1.49 -1.60
N VAL A 77 24.34 -2.64 -2.27
CA VAL A 77 23.29 -3.63 -1.98
C VAL A 77 23.91 -5.03 -1.86
N TYR A 78 23.48 -5.78 -0.85
CA TYR A 78 23.91 -7.16 -0.62
C TYR A 78 22.76 -8.15 -0.80
N GLU A 79 23.08 -9.34 -1.31
CA GLU A 79 22.14 -10.47 -1.30
C GLU A 79 21.71 -10.80 0.13
N SER A 80 20.46 -11.21 0.36
CA SER A 80 19.93 -11.37 1.71
C SER A 80 20.66 -12.42 2.56
N ARG A 81 21.35 -13.39 1.95
CA ARG A 81 22.20 -14.36 2.66
C ARG A 81 23.49 -13.72 3.17
N TYR A 82 24.24 -13.04 2.29
CA TYR A 82 25.45 -12.31 2.67
C TYR A 82 25.14 -11.17 3.65
N TRP A 83 24.07 -10.40 3.42
CA TRP A 83 23.67 -9.30 4.29
C TRP A 83 23.37 -9.75 5.73
N ASN A 84 22.69 -10.90 5.90
CA ASN A 84 22.42 -11.46 7.24
C ASN A 84 23.62 -12.18 7.88
N SER A 85 24.72 -12.41 7.15
CA SER A 85 25.91 -13.10 7.67
C SER A 85 26.81 -12.20 8.53
N ASP A 86 27.79 -12.83 9.19
CA ASP A 86 28.86 -12.17 9.95
C ASP A 86 30.08 -11.80 9.06
N GLN A 87 29.96 -11.86 7.72
CA GLN A 87 31.08 -11.56 6.80
C GLN A 87 31.36 -10.05 6.62
N TRP A 88 30.60 -9.19 7.29
CA TRP A 88 30.76 -7.72 7.33
C TRP A 88 30.15 -7.17 8.64
N ASP A 89 30.79 -6.18 9.30
CA ASP A 89 30.18 -5.50 10.45
C ASP A 89 29.68 -4.09 10.03
N PRO A 90 28.40 -3.76 10.26
CA PRO A 90 27.88 -2.39 10.16
C PRO A 90 28.69 -1.32 10.92
N LEU A 91 29.43 -1.70 11.97
CA LEU A 91 30.31 -0.81 12.75
C LEU A 91 31.58 -0.35 11.98
N ASP A 92 32.02 -1.07 10.93
CA ASP A 92 33.17 -0.68 10.09
C ASP A 92 32.93 0.67 9.37
N TYR A 93 31.66 1.05 9.21
CA TYR A 93 31.21 2.30 8.62
C TYR A 93 31.01 3.42 9.67
N GLY A 94 31.32 3.16 10.94
CA GLY A 94 31.03 4.03 12.08
C GLY A 94 31.78 5.37 12.05
N LYS A 95 31.03 6.47 12.07
CA LYS A 95 31.58 7.84 12.07
C LYS A 95 31.47 8.49 13.44
N SER A 96 32.45 9.34 13.77
CA SER A 96 32.33 10.23 14.94
C SER A 96 31.49 11.46 14.56
N TYR A 97 30.62 11.91 15.45
CA TYR A 97 29.70 13.03 15.18
C TYR A 97 30.46 14.36 15.03
N ASP A 98 30.19 15.08 13.95
CA ASP A 98 30.76 16.40 13.65
C ASP A 98 29.79 17.53 14.04
N PHE A 99 30.22 18.43 14.91
CA PHE A 99 29.43 19.60 15.35
C PHE A 99 29.64 20.86 14.47
N SER A 100 30.29 20.73 13.32
CA SER A 100 30.46 21.80 12.33
C SER A 100 29.56 21.66 11.09
N ARG A 101 28.78 20.57 10.98
CA ARG A 101 28.01 20.20 9.79
C ARG A 101 26.60 19.70 10.15
N PRO A 102 25.53 20.07 9.41
CA PRO A 102 24.18 19.59 9.69
C PRO A 102 24.07 18.07 9.81
N PHE A 103 23.23 17.59 10.73
CA PHE A 103 23.05 16.15 10.97
C PHE A 103 22.64 15.36 9.73
N PHE A 104 21.70 15.90 8.94
CA PHE A 104 21.17 15.19 7.78
C PHE A 104 22.21 14.98 6.68
N ASP A 105 23.25 15.81 6.58
CA ASP A 105 24.37 15.56 5.67
C ASP A 105 25.26 14.40 6.15
N GLN A 106 25.55 14.33 7.46
CA GLN A 106 26.36 13.27 8.05
C GLN A 106 25.71 11.88 7.89
N ILE A 107 24.41 11.78 8.14
CA ILE A 107 23.67 10.52 7.91
C ILE A 107 23.42 10.26 6.42
N ARG A 108 23.29 11.27 5.54
CA ARG A 108 23.23 11.07 4.08
C ARG A 108 24.50 10.41 3.54
N GLU A 109 25.67 10.76 4.07
CA GLU A 109 26.91 10.04 3.74
C GLU A 109 26.89 8.58 4.21
N LEU A 110 26.36 8.31 5.41
CA LEU A 110 26.28 6.96 5.95
C LEU A 110 25.25 6.11 5.18
N TYR A 111 24.10 6.68 4.85
CA TYR A 111 23.05 6.11 4.01
C TYR A 111 23.60 5.64 2.67
N ASN A 112 24.36 6.50 1.98
CA ASN A 112 24.94 6.17 0.66
C ASN A 112 26.17 5.25 0.73
N ALA A 113 26.71 4.94 1.91
CA ALA A 113 27.92 4.13 2.07
C ALA A 113 27.67 2.74 2.67
N VAL A 114 26.69 2.61 3.58
CA VAL A 114 26.38 1.34 4.25
C VAL A 114 25.58 0.41 3.33
N PRO A 115 25.97 -0.87 3.17
CA PRO A 115 25.24 -1.83 2.34
C PRO A 115 23.83 -2.17 2.84
N TRP A 116 22.87 -2.15 1.93
CA TRP A 116 21.48 -2.51 2.22
C TRP A 116 21.14 -3.96 1.89
N GLY A 117 20.33 -4.56 2.76
CA GLY A 117 19.69 -5.83 2.53
C GLY A 117 18.27 -5.65 2.01
N VAL A 118 17.84 -6.52 1.10
CA VAL A 118 16.44 -6.64 0.71
C VAL A 118 15.65 -7.17 1.91
N MET A 119 14.81 -6.32 2.52
CA MET A 119 13.96 -6.70 3.65
C MET A 119 12.78 -7.59 3.19
N TRP A 120 12.18 -8.30 4.15
CA TRP A 120 11.03 -9.19 4.03
C TRP A 120 11.30 -10.48 3.24
N SER A 121 12.37 -10.54 2.45
CA SER A 121 12.93 -11.79 1.88
C SER A 121 13.45 -12.76 2.96
N MET A 122 12.52 -13.41 3.67
CA MET A 122 12.75 -14.40 4.73
C MET A 122 12.13 -15.74 4.31
N GLU A 123 12.84 -16.85 4.55
CA GLU A 123 12.34 -18.23 4.35
C GLU A 123 11.61 -18.48 3.01
N MET A 124 12.13 -17.87 1.94
CA MET A 124 11.58 -17.95 0.59
C MET A 124 12.04 -19.22 -0.16
N VAL A 125 11.15 -19.82 -0.97
CA VAL A 125 11.45 -20.98 -1.83
C VAL A 125 10.88 -20.78 -3.22
N ASN A 126 11.74 -20.69 -4.26
CA ASN A 126 11.35 -20.41 -5.66
C ASN A 126 10.57 -19.08 -5.82
N THR A 127 11.05 -18.02 -5.18
CA THR A 127 10.32 -16.75 -4.99
C THR A 127 11.19 -15.52 -5.34
N ASP A 128 12.20 -15.71 -6.20
CA ASP A 128 13.31 -14.74 -6.42
C ASP A 128 12.89 -13.40 -7.05
N TYR A 129 11.67 -13.33 -7.60
CA TYR A 129 11.07 -12.14 -8.23
C TYR A 129 10.03 -11.47 -7.32
N SER A 130 10.10 -11.66 -6.01
CA SER A 130 9.10 -11.19 -5.04
C SER A 130 9.75 -10.59 -3.79
N ILE A 131 9.06 -9.65 -3.15
CA ILE A 131 9.46 -9.04 -1.87
C ILE A 131 8.43 -9.48 -0.81
N SER A 132 8.66 -10.68 -0.26
CA SER A 132 7.69 -11.42 0.54
C SER A 132 8.35 -12.36 1.56
N ALA A 133 7.72 -12.59 2.71
CA ALA A 133 8.23 -13.45 3.78
C ALA A 133 7.52 -14.81 3.85
N PHE A 134 8.25 -15.89 4.13
CA PHE A 134 7.71 -17.24 4.30
C PHE A 134 6.90 -17.76 3.08
N SER A 135 7.19 -17.23 1.88
CA SER A 135 6.40 -17.48 0.67
C SER A 135 7.11 -18.36 -0.36
N LYS A 136 6.33 -19.24 -0.99
CA LYS A 136 6.82 -20.34 -1.84
C LYS A 136 6.18 -20.33 -3.23
N ASN A 137 6.97 -20.58 -4.27
CA ASN A 137 6.56 -20.54 -5.67
C ASN A 137 5.83 -19.23 -6.03
N CYS A 138 6.30 -18.09 -5.50
CA CYS A 138 5.60 -16.80 -5.63
C CYS A 138 6.32 -15.82 -6.55
N TYR A 139 5.60 -15.25 -7.53
CA TYR A 139 6.19 -14.45 -8.61
C TYR A 139 5.59 -13.03 -8.68
N LEU A 140 6.42 -11.99 -8.54
CA LEU A 140 5.97 -10.59 -8.47
C LEU A 140 4.90 -10.37 -7.38
N CYS A 141 5.09 -10.99 -6.22
CA CYS A 141 4.34 -10.71 -5.00
C CYS A 141 5.09 -9.71 -4.13
N PHE A 142 4.38 -8.74 -3.54
CA PHE A 142 4.98 -7.60 -2.84
C PHE A 142 4.24 -7.28 -1.55
N ASP A 143 4.97 -6.92 -0.48
CA ASP A 143 4.41 -6.64 0.85
C ASP A 143 3.62 -7.84 1.41
N SER A 144 4.10 -9.05 1.09
CA SER A 144 3.38 -10.32 1.17
C SER A 144 3.95 -11.30 2.20
N GLY A 145 3.13 -12.23 2.71
CA GLY A 145 3.54 -13.14 3.80
C GLY A 145 2.78 -14.46 3.90
N TYR A 146 3.52 -15.56 4.04
CA TYR A 146 2.97 -16.93 4.22
C TYR A 146 2.14 -17.44 3.03
N ASP A 147 2.55 -17.11 1.80
CA ASP A 147 1.80 -17.38 0.58
C ASP A 147 2.37 -18.54 -0.25
N GLU A 148 1.51 -19.28 -0.96
CA GLU A 148 1.93 -20.36 -1.86
C GLU A 148 1.37 -20.22 -3.28
N ASP A 149 2.18 -20.61 -4.29
CA ASP A 149 1.76 -20.84 -5.68
C ASP A 149 1.04 -19.64 -6.34
N SER A 150 1.42 -18.40 -6.00
CA SER A 150 0.66 -17.16 -6.28
C SER A 150 1.48 -16.11 -7.04
N ALA A 151 0.86 -15.25 -7.87
CA ALA A 151 1.60 -14.25 -8.66
C ALA A 151 0.91 -12.88 -8.86
N TYR A 152 1.70 -11.84 -9.07
CA TYR A 152 1.27 -10.46 -9.37
C TYR A 152 0.40 -9.80 -8.27
N ASN A 153 0.65 -10.17 -7.01
CA ASN A 153 -0.13 -9.71 -5.86
C ASN A 153 0.58 -8.62 -5.06
N VAL A 154 -0.20 -7.82 -4.34
CA VAL A 154 0.29 -6.82 -3.38
C VAL A 154 -0.46 -6.99 -2.06
N THR A 155 0.24 -7.09 -0.94
CA THR A 155 -0.37 -7.35 0.37
C THR A 155 -1.28 -8.59 0.33
N LEU A 156 -0.70 -9.69 -0.18
CA LEU A 156 -1.25 -11.04 -0.03
C LEU A 156 -0.78 -11.62 1.32
N LEU A 157 -1.66 -12.31 2.05
CA LEU A 157 -1.33 -12.90 3.34
C LEU A 157 -2.03 -14.25 3.56
N TYR A 158 -1.30 -15.27 4.02
CA TYR A 158 -1.83 -16.62 4.31
C TYR A 158 -2.65 -17.22 3.14
N SER A 159 -2.30 -16.91 1.90
CA SER A 159 -3.15 -17.20 0.74
C SER A 159 -2.47 -18.09 -0.30
N LYS A 160 -3.29 -18.80 -1.10
CA LYS A 160 -2.80 -19.82 -2.03
C LYS A 160 -3.44 -19.76 -3.41
N LYS A 161 -2.62 -19.85 -4.46
CA LYS A 161 -3.04 -19.75 -5.87
C LYS A 161 -3.86 -18.50 -6.15
N CYS A 162 -3.43 -17.36 -5.58
CA CYS A 162 -4.03 -16.05 -5.82
C CYS A 162 -3.25 -15.32 -6.91
N PHE A 163 -3.98 -14.71 -7.84
CA PHE A 163 -3.40 -13.98 -8.97
C PHE A 163 -4.02 -12.58 -9.05
N ASP A 164 -3.20 -11.55 -9.30
CA ASP A 164 -3.69 -10.17 -9.44
C ASP A 164 -4.51 -9.66 -8.23
N GLY A 165 -4.10 -10.00 -7.01
CA GLY A 165 -4.67 -9.47 -5.78
C GLY A 165 -4.10 -8.10 -5.35
N LEU A 166 -4.90 -7.34 -4.62
CA LEU A 166 -4.45 -6.29 -3.68
C LEU A 166 -5.21 -6.46 -2.36
N ASN A 167 -4.51 -6.51 -1.23
CA ASN A 167 -5.10 -6.73 0.11
C ASN A 167 -5.98 -7.99 0.11
N VAL A 168 -5.37 -9.15 -0.06
CA VAL A 168 -6.07 -10.45 -0.07
C VAL A 168 -5.51 -11.30 1.07
N LYS A 169 -6.39 -11.71 1.99
CA LYS A 169 -6.00 -12.48 3.18
C LYS A 169 -6.83 -13.76 3.33
N ASP A 170 -6.18 -14.84 3.76
CA ASP A 170 -6.81 -16.16 3.97
C ASP A 170 -7.57 -16.63 2.70
N GLY A 171 -7.05 -16.31 1.51
CA GLY A 171 -7.72 -16.52 0.22
C GLY A 171 -7.19 -17.72 -0.56
N GLU A 172 -8.06 -18.43 -1.27
CA GLU A 172 -7.65 -19.50 -2.19
C GLU A 172 -8.32 -19.40 -3.57
N LEU A 173 -7.55 -19.60 -4.65
CA LEU A 173 -7.99 -19.57 -6.04
C LEU A 173 -8.66 -18.23 -6.46
N CYS A 174 -8.27 -17.11 -5.84
CA CYS A 174 -8.82 -15.79 -6.14
C CYS A 174 -8.08 -15.09 -7.30
N TYR A 175 -8.82 -14.36 -8.14
CA TYR A 175 -8.25 -13.61 -9.27
C TYR A 175 -8.77 -12.18 -9.36
N TYR A 176 -7.88 -11.22 -9.59
CA TYR A 176 -8.23 -9.82 -9.87
C TYR A 176 -9.10 -9.21 -8.76
N CYS A 177 -8.66 -9.38 -7.50
CA CYS A 177 -9.43 -9.06 -6.31
C CYS A 177 -8.83 -7.90 -5.51
N LEU A 178 -9.69 -7.12 -4.84
CA LEU A 178 -9.28 -6.00 -3.99
C LEU A 178 -9.96 -6.07 -2.62
N ASN A 179 -9.21 -6.02 -1.52
CA ASN A 179 -9.74 -6.11 -0.15
C ASN A 179 -10.62 -7.38 0.05
N THR A 180 -10.08 -8.55 -0.26
CA THR A 180 -10.85 -9.81 -0.29
C THR A 180 -10.33 -10.81 0.73
N ASN A 181 -11.15 -11.15 1.72
CA ASN A 181 -10.73 -11.90 2.92
C ASN A 181 -11.47 -13.25 3.04
N GLN A 182 -10.78 -14.30 3.49
CA GLN A 182 -11.35 -15.61 3.85
C GLN A 182 -12.21 -16.23 2.74
N SER A 183 -11.83 -16.01 1.48
CA SER A 183 -12.68 -16.28 0.32
C SER A 183 -12.04 -17.26 -0.65
N TYR A 184 -12.88 -18.13 -1.24
CA TYR A 184 -12.49 -19.22 -2.14
C TYR A 184 -13.07 -18.99 -3.54
N LYS A 185 -12.26 -19.14 -4.60
CA LYS A 185 -12.69 -18.93 -5.99
C LYS A 185 -13.47 -17.61 -6.16
N THR A 186 -12.86 -16.49 -5.78
CA THR A 186 -13.46 -15.16 -5.94
C THR A 186 -12.75 -14.40 -7.05
N PHE A 187 -13.51 -13.89 -8.02
CA PHE A 187 -13.00 -13.37 -9.29
C PHE A 187 -13.51 -11.94 -9.55
N PHE A 188 -12.63 -11.04 -9.98
CA PHE A 188 -12.95 -9.67 -10.41
C PHE A 188 -13.80 -8.86 -9.40
N SER A 189 -13.59 -9.08 -8.10
CA SER A 189 -14.48 -8.61 -7.03
C SER A 189 -13.76 -7.74 -5.99
N ARG A 190 -14.50 -6.86 -5.29
CA ARG A 190 -13.94 -5.90 -4.33
C ARG A 190 -14.66 -5.87 -2.98
N ASN A 191 -13.91 -5.74 -1.88
CA ASN A 191 -14.42 -5.70 -0.51
C ASN A 191 -15.23 -6.95 -0.12
N CYS A 192 -14.86 -8.14 -0.63
CA CYS A 192 -15.58 -9.39 -0.36
C CYS A 192 -15.02 -10.13 0.87
N THR A 193 -15.88 -10.69 1.72
CA THR A 193 -15.45 -11.44 2.91
C THR A 193 -16.20 -12.76 3.05
N SER A 194 -15.51 -13.85 3.38
CA SER A 194 -16.10 -15.19 3.57
C SER A 194 -16.94 -15.66 2.36
N CYS A 195 -16.50 -15.32 1.14
CA CYS A 195 -17.22 -15.58 -0.11
C CYS A 195 -16.71 -16.83 -0.83
N VAL A 196 -17.60 -17.53 -1.54
CA VAL A 196 -17.30 -18.80 -2.22
C VAL A 196 -17.89 -18.79 -3.63
N GLU A 197 -17.06 -18.95 -4.66
CA GLU A 197 -17.51 -18.97 -6.07
C GLU A 197 -18.27 -17.68 -6.44
N VAL A 198 -17.65 -16.54 -6.15
CA VAL A 198 -18.22 -15.20 -6.36
C VAL A 198 -17.50 -14.46 -7.48
N TRP A 199 -18.26 -13.89 -8.39
CA TRP A 199 -17.77 -13.19 -9.58
C TRP A 199 -18.30 -11.75 -9.63
N PHE A 200 -17.47 -10.81 -10.09
CA PHE A 200 -17.84 -9.42 -10.39
C PHE A 200 -18.72 -8.75 -9.31
N SER A 201 -18.42 -8.98 -8.03
CA SER A 201 -19.26 -8.49 -6.92
C SER A 201 -18.53 -7.47 -6.06
N GLN A 202 -19.29 -6.58 -5.40
CA GLN A 202 -18.75 -5.58 -4.47
C GLN A 202 -19.43 -5.62 -3.11
N ASP A 203 -18.65 -5.47 -2.03
CA ASP A 203 -19.13 -5.46 -0.64
C ASP A 203 -20.14 -6.60 -0.38
N CYS A 204 -19.71 -7.85 -0.62
CA CYS A 204 -20.48 -9.05 -0.34
C CYS A 204 -19.85 -9.81 0.83
N VAL A 205 -20.67 -10.28 1.77
CA VAL A 205 -20.20 -11.06 2.94
C VAL A 205 -20.97 -12.38 3.03
N GLY A 206 -20.25 -13.49 3.24
CA GLY A 206 -20.84 -14.83 3.42
C GLY A 206 -21.57 -15.39 2.18
N CYS A 207 -21.32 -14.82 0.99
CA CYS A 207 -22.07 -15.15 -0.22
C CYS A 207 -21.48 -16.34 -0.98
N ASN A 208 -22.34 -17.19 -1.54
CA ASN A 208 -21.95 -18.44 -2.21
C ASN A 208 -22.60 -18.57 -3.60
N ASN A 209 -21.83 -18.76 -4.68
CA ASN A 209 -22.36 -18.77 -6.05
C ASN A 209 -23.17 -17.49 -6.34
N CYS A 210 -22.48 -16.34 -6.37
CA CYS A 210 -23.08 -15.05 -6.68
C CYS A 210 -22.30 -14.32 -7.79
N PHE A 211 -23.02 -13.64 -8.67
CA PHE A 211 -22.47 -12.96 -9.84
C PHE A 211 -22.96 -11.51 -9.94
N GLY A 212 -22.05 -10.56 -10.18
CA GLY A 212 -22.45 -9.18 -10.50
C GLY A 212 -23.10 -8.41 -9.33
N CYS A 213 -22.97 -8.89 -8.10
CA CYS A 213 -23.78 -8.43 -6.97
C CYS A 213 -23.17 -7.22 -6.22
N SER A 214 -23.98 -6.54 -5.41
CA SER A 214 -23.58 -5.42 -4.56
C SER A 214 -24.25 -5.51 -3.18
N GLY A 215 -23.49 -5.40 -2.09
CA GLY A 215 -24.03 -5.26 -0.73
C GLY A 215 -24.56 -6.55 -0.06
N LEU A 216 -24.66 -7.66 -0.78
CA LEU A 216 -25.35 -8.87 -0.28
C LEU A 216 -24.72 -9.48 0.99
N ARG A 217 -25.58 -10.09 1.82
CA ARG A 217 -25.21 -10.77 3.08
C ARG A 217 -25.80 -12.18 3.10
N ASN A 218 -24.94 -13.21 3.23
CA ASN A 218 -25.31 -14.62 3.35
C ASN A 218 -26.24 -15.16 2.24
N ARG A 219 -26.20 -14.56 1.04
CA ARG A 219 -27.03 -14.95 -0.11
C ARG A 219 -26.32 -16.00 -0.98
N LYS A 220 -27.10 -16.70 -1.80
CA LYS A 220 -26.60 -17.72 -2.73
C LYS A 220 -27.40 -17.76 -4.03
N TYR A 221 -26.79 -18.19 -5.12
CA TYR A 221 -27.42 -18.26 -6.45
C TYR A 221 -28.04 -16.91 -6.88
N CYS A 222 -27.30 -15.82 -6.66
CA CYS A 222 -27.74 -14.47 -7.03
C CYS A 222 -27.01 -13.96 -8.27
N ILE A 223 -27.73 -13.29 -9.17
CA ILE A 223 -27.16 -12.64 -10.37
C ILE A 223 -27.68 -11.20 -10.42
N PHE A 224 -26.79 -10.21 -10.34
CA PHE A 224 -27.13 -8.79 -10.22
C PHE A 224 -28.15 -8.49 -9.09
N ASN A 225 -27.87 -9.02 -7.89
CA ASN A 225 -28.75 -9.03 -6.70
C ASN A 225 -30.07 -9.83 -6.81
N GLU A 226 -30.52 -10.20 -8.00
CA GLU A 226 -31.72 -11.04 -8.17
C GLU A 226 -31.45 -12.48 -7.72
N GLN A 227 -32.41 -13.07 -6.99
CA GLN A 227 -32.34 -14.43 -6.43
C GLN A 227 -32.86 -15.46 -7.43
N TYR A 228 -32.05 -16.46 -7.76
CA TYR A 228 -32.45 -17.58 -8.62
C TYR A 228 -32.46 -18.90 -7.85
N ASP A 229 -33.09 -19.93 -8.44
CA ASP A 229 -32.80 -21.32 -8.12
C ASP A 229 -31.45 -21.75 -8.73
N LYS A 230 -30.99 -22.95 -8.37
CA LYS A 230 -29.68 -23.44 -8.79
C LYS A 230 -29.57 -23.68 -10.31
N GLU A 231 -30.57 -24.30 -10.93
CA GLU A 231 -30.51 -24.75 -12.33
C GLU A 231 -30.61 -23.53 -13.28
N THR A 232 -31.49 -22.59 -12.95
CA THR A 232 -31.56 -21.30 -13.64
C THR A 232 -30.28 -20.46 -13.45
N TYR A 233 -29.67 -20.48 -12.27
CA TYR A 233 -28.38 -19.82 -12.01
C TYR A 233 -27.25 -20.42 -12.87
N GLU A 234 -27.07 -21.74 -12.84
CA GLU A 234 -26.01 -22.44 -13.61
C GLU A 234 -26.19 -22.23 -15.12
N THR A 235 -27.44 -22.25 -15.62
CA THR A 235 -27.76 -21.95 -17.01
C THR A 235 -27.37 -20.52 -17.40
N LYS A 236 -27.84 -19.52 -16.65
CA LYS A 236 -27.53 -18.08 -16.90
C LYS A 236 -26.04 -17.79 -16.81
N LEU A 237 -25.30 -18.46 -15.90
CA LEU A 237 -23.86 -18.31 -15.79
C LEU A 237 -23.13 -18.88 -17.01
N GLY A 238 -23.61 -20.00 -17.57
CA GLY A 238 -23.10 -20.57 -18.81
C GLY A 238 -23.31 -19.68 -20.04
N GLU A 239 -24.45 -18.98 -20.12
CA GLU A 239 -24.75 -18.02 -21.20
C GLU A 239 -23.75 -16.85 -21.28
N MET A 240 -23.10 -16.51 -20.16
CA MET A 240 -22.13 -15.40 -20.07
C MET A 240 -20.75 -15.72 -20.68
N LYS A 241 -20.44 -16.99 -20.94
CA LYS A 241 -19.17 -17.45 -21.57
C LYS A 241 -17.91 -16.87 -20.90
N LEU A 242 -17.82 -17.02 -19.58
CA LEU A 242 -16.75 -16.44 -18.76
C LEU A 242 -15.34 -17.00 -19.04
N ASP A 243 -15.24 -18.05 -19.86
CA ASP A 243 -13.99 -18.56 -20.42
C ASP A 243 -13.43 -17.70 -21.57
N THR A 244 -14.24 -16.78 -22.12
CA THR A 244 -13.85 -15.87 -23.21
C THR A 244 -13.57 -14.44 -22.75
N TRP A 245 -12.65 -13.76 -23.41
CA TRP A 245 -12.34 -12.35 -23.17
C TRP A 245 -13.57 -11.47 -23.46
N SER A 246 -14.28 -11.76 -24.55
CA SER A 246 -15.55 -11.11 -24.91
C SER A 246 -16.62 -11.24 -23.82
N GLY A 247 -16.77 -12.42 -23.21
CA GLY A 247 -17.70 -12.69 -22.11
C GLY A 247 -17.29 -11.98 -20.82
N VAL A 248 -16.02 -12.05 -20.45
CA VAL A 248 -15.44 -11.34 -19.29
C VAL A 248 -15.60 -9.82 -19.38
N GLN A 249 -15.43 -9.22 -20.57
CA GLN A 249 -15.64 -7.78 -20.76
C GLN A 249 -17.13 -7.39 -20.71
N GLY A 250 -18.02 -8.18 -21.31
CA GLY A 250 -19.46 -7.97 -21.21
C GLY A 250 -19.98 -8.10 -19.78
N ALA A 251 -19.48 -9.09 -19.05
CA ALA A 251 -19.71 -9.31 -17.62
C ALA A 251 -19.26 -8.11 -16.77
N ARG A 252 -18.01 -7.68 -16.93
CA ARG A 252 -17.43 -6.52 -16.23
C ARG A 252 -18.30 -5.27 -16.41
N LYS A 253 -18.63 -4.93 -17.65
CA LYS A 253 -19.44 -3.76 -17.98
C LYS A 253 -20.79 -3.80 -17.25
N ARG A 254 -21.51 -4.92 -17.32
CA ARG A 254 -22.85 -5.05 -16.72
C ARG A 254 -22.82 -5.02 -15.19
N ALA A 255 -21.75 -5.52 -14.56
CA ALA A 255 -21.53 -5.38 -13.13
C ALA A 255 -21.21 -3.92 -12.74
N GLU A 256 -20.31 -3.24 -13.45
CA GLU A 256 -20.02 -1.82 -13.22
C GLU A 256 -21.25 -0.92 -13.43
N GLU A 257 -22.17 -1.28 -14.33
CA GLU A 257 -23.45 -0.60 -14.52
C GLU A 257 -24.37 -0.74 -13.28
N LEU A 258 -24.48 -1.94 -12.68
CA LEU A 258 -25.22 -2.13 -11.42
C LEU A 258 -24.53 -1.43 -10.25
N TRP A 259 -23.20 -1.50 -10.15
CA TRP A 259 -22.43 -0.91 -9.06
C TRP A 259 -22.59 0.61 -8.97
N ARG A 260 -22.82 1.29 -10.10
CA ARG A 260 -23.10 2.75 -10.17
C ARG A 260 -24.50 3.12 -9.68
N THR A 261 -25.47 2.21 -9.74
CA THR A 261 -26.86 2.42 -9.29
C THR A 261 -27.15 1.79 -7.93
N SER A 262 -26.19 1.04 -7.37
CA SER A 262 -26.23 0.46 -6.03
C SER A 262 -25.70 1.46 -4.98
N PRO A 263 -26.30 1.53 -3.78
CA PRO A 263 -25.74 2.32 -2.69
C PRO A 263 -24.49 1.64 -2.13
N VAL A 264 -23.61 2.46 -1.54
CA VAL A 264 -22.42 2.01 -0.79
C VAL A 264 -22.37 2.70 0.57
N LYS A 265 -21.84 2.00 1.59
CA LYS A 265 -21.58 2.60 2.90
C LYS A 265 -20.56 3.74 2.77
N TYR A 266 -20.79 4.86 3.46
CA TYR A 266 -19.87 6.02 3.50
C TYR A 266 -18.43 5.73 3.94
N GLN A 267 -18.19 4.58 4.58
CA GLN A 267 -16.89 4.11 5.05
C GLN A 267 -16.88 2.59 4.99
N HIS A 268 -15.81 2.01 4.47
CA HIS A 268 -15.53 0.58 4.61
C HIS A 268 -15.03 0.34 6.03
N GLY A 269 -15.84 -0.34 6.85
CA GLY A 269 -15.42 -0.63 8.22
C GLY A 269 -16.49 -1.18 9.13
N PHE A 270 -16.04 -1.74 10.26
CA PHE A 270 -16.84 -2.43 11.25
C PHE A 270 -16.27 -2.20 12.67
N GLN A 271 -17.18 -2.06 13.66
CA GLN A 271 -16.84 -1.75 15.06
C GLN A 271 -15.89 -0.55 15.20
N ILE A 272 -16.32 0.60 14.68
CA ILE A 272 -15.57 1.85 14.66
C ILE A 272 -16.24 2.90 15.56
N SER A 273 -15.43 3.63 16.33
CA SER A 273 -15.87 4.62 17.31
C SER A 273 -14.96 5.86 17.29
N HIS A 274 -15.55 7.06 17.38
CA HIS A 274 -14.84 8.35 17.42
C HIS A 274 -13.73 8.53 16.35
N SER A 275 -13.96 8.03 15.12
CA SER A 275 -12.93 7.91 14.10
C SER A 275 -13.36 8.44 12.72
N THR A 276 -12.39 8.90 11.92
CA THR A 276 -12.55 9.32 10.53
C THR A 276 -11.47 8.72 9.63
N GLY A 277 -11.85 8.26 8.44
CA GLY A 277 -10.96 7.48 7.59
C GLY A 277 -11.69 6.52 6.67
N ASP A 278 -10.98 5.53 6.13
CA ASP A 278 -11.55 4.41 5.36
C ASP A 278 -10.80 3.09 5.67
N TYR A 279 -11.40 1.96 5.29
CA TYR A 279 -10.89 0.59 5.54
C TYR A 279 -10.42 0.37 7.00
N LEU A 280 -11.31 0.68 7.95
CA LEU A 280 -11.07 0.60 9.40
C LEU A 280 -11.82 -0.59 10.02
N TYR A 281 -11.11 -1.44 10.77
CA TYR A 281 -11.70 -2.63 11.40
C TYR A 281 -11.33 -2.72 12.88
N ASN A 282 -12.34 -2.78 13.76
CA ASN A 282 -12.19 -2.87 15.22
C ASN A 282 -11.32 -1.74 15.80
N GLY A 283 -11.89 -0.54 15.95
CA GLY A 283 -11.10 0.65 16.26
C GLY A 283 -11.81 1.77 17.03
N THR A 284 -10.99 2.52 17.79
CA THR A 284 -11.41 3.64 18.63
C THR A 284 -10.42 4.80 18.48
N GLU A 285 -10.93 6.02 18.34
CA GLU A 285 -10.15 7.27 18.34
C GLU A 285 -9.05 7.28 17.25
N LEU A 286 -9.44 6.98 16.01
CA LEU A 286 -8.59 6.95 14.82
C LEU A 286 -8.89 8.14 13.88
N VAL A 287 -7.92 9.02 13.58
CA VAL A 287 -8.19 10.27 12.84
C VAL A 287 -7.35 10.38 11.56
N ASN A 288 -8.00 10.34 10.39
CA ASN A 288 -7.42 10.31 9.04
C ASN A 288 -6.55 9.06 8.75
N CYS A 289 -7.04 7.89 9.12
CA CYS A 289 -6.41 6.59 8.83
C CYS A 289 -7.10 5.91 7.63
N PHE A 290 -6.37 5.17 6.79
CA PHE A 290 -6.93 4.62 5.53
C PHE A 290 -6.77 3.12 5.30
N PHE A 291 -6.05 2.40 6.16
CA PHE A 291 -6.03 0.92 6.25
C PHE A 291 -5.58 0.54 7.65
N VAL A 292 -6.50 0.11 8.53
CA VAL A 292 -6.18 -0.19 9.95
C VAL A 292 -7.03 -1.33 10.49
N GLY A 293 -6.40 -2.28 11.20
CA GLY A 293 -7.07 -3.31 11.99
C GLY A 293 -6.66 -3.31 13.48
N ASN A 294 -7.63 -3.56 14.36
CA ASN A 294 -7.45 -3.80 15.80
C ASN A 294 -6.63 -2.70 16.50
N ALA A 295 -7.06 -1.44 16.42
CA ALA A 295 -6.23 -0.30 16.84
C ALA A 295 -6.93 0.73 17.73
N GLN A 296 -6.16 1.40 18.59
CA GLN A 296 -6.63 2.48 19.46
C GLN A 296 -5.68 3.69 19.33
N ASN A 297 -6.22 4.91 19.36
CA ASN A 297 -5.47 6.16 19.46
C ASN A 297 -4.45 6.40 18.31
N MET A 298 -4.86 6.26 17.04
CA MET A 298 -3.95 6.48 15.89
C MET A 298 -4.40 7.58 14.92
N LYS A 299 -3.49 8.51 14.61
CA LYS A 299 -3.76 9.71 13.79
C LYS A 299 -2.87 9.70 12.53
N HIS A 300 -3.46 9.89 11.36
CA HIS A 300 -2.79 10.00 10.04
C HIS A 300 -2.04 8.74 9.50
N CYS A 301 -2.27 7.54 10.03
CA CYS A 301 -1.57 6.31 9.61
C CYS A 301 -2.11 5.68 8.31
N GLN A 302 -1.25 4.99 7.56
CA GLN A 302 -1.47 4.71 6.12
C GLN A 302 -1.41 3.22 5.69
N SER A 303 -1.00 2.29 6.56
CA SER A 303 -1.42 0.87 6.54
C SER A 303 -0.94 0.18 7.82
N VAL A 304 -1.81 -0.48 8.61
CA VAL A 304 -1.41 -1.19 9.85
C VAL A 304 -2.28 -2.45 10.01
N ILE A 305 -1.65 -3.62 9.93
CA ILE A 305 -2.30 -4.92 9.63
C ILE A 305 -1.47 -6.03 10.31
N TYR A 306 -1.90 -6.76 11.35
CA TYR A 306 -3.25 -6.88 11.95
C TYR A 306 -3.44 -7.01 13.52
N PRO A 307 -2.47 -6.98 14.47
CA PRO A 307 -2.70 -7.32 15.88
C PRO A 307 -3.21 -6.12 16.71
N PRO A 308 -3.35 -6.19 18.06
CA PRO A 308 -3.64 -5.00 18.85
C PRO A 308 -2.54 -3.93 18.72
N ASN A 309 -2.90 -2.78 18.14
CA ASN A 309 -2.07 -1.60 17.96
C ASN A 309 -2.55 -0.45 18.88
N ARG A 310 -1.63 0.37 19.39
CA ARG A 310 -1.97 1.51 20.24
C ARG A 310 -1.09 2.72 19.94
N ASP A 311 -1.63 3.92 20.18
CA ASP A 311 -0.88 5.17 20.25
C ASP A 311 0.09 5.42 19.07
N GLY A 312 -0.36 6.03 17.97
CA GLY A 312 0.54 6.25 16.82
C GLY A 312 0.14 7.41 15.92
N MET A 313 1.09 8.30 15.61
CA MET A 313 0.85 9.43 14.71
C MET A 313 1.75 9.29 13.47
N ASP A 314 1.16 9.19 12.28
CA ASP A 314 1.90 9.14 11.01
C ASP A 314 2.83 7.89 10.81
N VAL A 315 2.25 6.68 10.74
CA VAL A 315 2.96 5.42 10.43
C VAL A 315 2.53 4.81 9.07
N THR A 316 3.48 4.24 8.33
CA THR A 316 3.32 3.78 6.92
C THR A 316 3.85 2.33 6.69
N SER A 317 4.07 1.53 7.73
CA SER A 317 3.49 0.17 7.89
C SER A 317 3.96 -0.50 9.18
N SER A 318 3.10 -1.25 9.89
CA SER A 318 3.49 -2.00 11.11
C SER A 318 2.50 -3.08 11.58
N GLU A 319 2.97 -3.90 12.53
CA GLU A 319 2.16 -4.70 13.46
C GLU A 319 2.56 -4.36 14.91
N GLY A 320 1.60 -4.07 15.81
CA GLY A 320 1.84 -3.95 17.26
C GLY A 320 2.77 -2.79 17.66
N THR A 321 2.38 -1.56 17.34
CA THR A 321 3.08 -0.31 17.75
C THR A 321 2.57 0.21 19.10
N GLU A 322 3.45 0.84 19.91
CA GLU A 322 3.10 1.74 21.03
C GLU A 322 4.01 3.00 21.04
N LEU A 323 3.53 4.09 20.42
CA LEU A 323 4.17 5.40 20.22
C LEU A 323 5.32 5.48 19.21
N ALA A 324 4.97 5.92 18.00
CA ALA A 324 5.89 6.43 16.98
C ALA A 324 5.33 7.71 16.32
N TYR A 325 6.23 8.59 15.86
CA TYR A 325 5.90 9.75 15.04
C TYR A 325 6.78 9.78 13.78
N GLU A 326 6.14 9.75 12.61
CA GLU A 326 6.76 9.60 11.29
C GLU A 326 7.60 8.30 11.13
N THR A 327 7.02 7.21 10.62
CA THR A 327 7.76 5.92 10.38
C THR A 327 7.21 5.13 9.19
N ILE A 328 8.05 4.34 8.53
CA ILE A 328 7.73 3.53 7.33
C ILE A 328 8.30 2.10 7.51
N CYS A 329 7.42 1.11 7.38
CA CYS A 329 7.66 -0.33 7.51
C CYS A 329 8.50 -0.75 8.73
N SER A 330 7.84 -1.15 9.83
CA SER A 330 8.51 -1.69 11.02
C SER A 330 7.72 -2.77 11.76
N GLY A 331 8.40 -3.90 12.00
CA GLY A 331 7.89 -5.06 12.75
C GLY A 331 7.92 -4.88 14.28
N ASN A 332 7.39 -5.90 14.98
CA ASN A 332 6.52 -5.72 16.14
C ASN A 332 7.20 -5.19 17.43
N GLY A 333 6.44 -4.46 18.25
CA GLY A 333 6.85 -4.03 19.60
C GLY A 333 7.60 -2.69 19.66
N ILE A 334 7.39 -1.81 18.68
CA ILE A 334 8.07 -0.50 18.57
C ILE A 334 7.66 0.42 19.73
N ARG A 335 8.64 1.09 20.35
CA ARG A 335 8.43 2.03 21.46
C ARG A 335 9.32 3.27 21.33
N LYS A 336 8.79 4.46 21.63
CA LYS A 336 9.53 5.75 21.71
C LYS A 336 10.50 5.97 20.53
N THR A 337 9.98 5.89 19.31
CA THR A 337 10.81 5.87 18.10
C THR A 337 10.42 6.98 17.11
N LEU A 338 11.44 7.64 16.53
CA LEU A 338 11.31 8.79 15.62
C LEU A 338 12.02 8.53 14.30
N ALA A 339 11.37 8.83 13.18
CA ALA A 339 11.96 8.82 11.84
C ALA A 339 12.69 7.51 11.50
N VAL A 340 11.92 6.42 11.37
CA VAL A 340 12.46 5.10 11.01
C VAL A 340 12.00 4.66 9.62
N VAL A 341 12.95 4.12 8.86
CA VAL A 341 12.79 3.61 7.49
C VAL A 341 13.21 2.15 7.45
N GLU A 342 12.30 1.27 7.02
CA GLU A 342 12.60 -0.10 6.58
C GLU A 342 13.35 -0.98 7.63
N SER A 343 13.07 -0.76 8.93
CA SER A 343 13.76 -1.39 10.08
C SER A 343 12.83 -2.34 10.86
N ALA A 344 13.32 -3.15 11.81
CA ALA A 344 12.46 -4.03 12.61
C ALA A 344 13.02 -4.29 14.01
N ASN A 345 12.13 -4.43 15.01
CA ASN A 345 12.48 -4.57 16.43
C ASN A 345 13.41 -3.42 16.89
N VAL A 346 12.85 -2.20 16.92
CA VAL A 346 13.57 -0.95 17.23
C VAL A 346 12.87 -0.26 18.41
N SER A 347 13.64 0.12 19.45
CA SER A 347 13.12 0.90 20.59
C SER A 347 14.01 2.10 20.94
N ASP A 348 13.40 3.14 21.50
CA ASP A 348 14.10 4.27 22.15
C ASP A 348 15.16 4.93 21.25
N SER A 349 14.87 5.01 19.95
CA SER A 349 15.83 5.32 18.89
C SER A 349 15.30 6.37 17.90
N ALA A 350 16.21 7.09 17.25
CA ALA A 350 15.86 8.12 16.27
C ALA A 350 16.68 7.99 14.98
N TYR A 351 16.07 8.31 13.84
CA TYR A 351 16.74 8.35 12.53
C TYR A 351 17.42 7.01 12.16
N SER A 352 16.71 5.89 12.31
CA SER A 352 17.24 4.54 12.05
C SER A 352 16.75 3.98 10.72
N ILE A 353 17.64 3.35 9.97
CA ILE A 353 17.40 2.97 8.57
C ILE A 353 17.90 1.54 8.30
N ASN A 354 17.06 0.65 7.79
CA ASN A 354 17.38 -0.77 7.50
C ASN A 354 17.86 -1.61 8.74
N CYS A 355 17.72 -1.10 9.97
CA CYS A 355 18.24 -1.71 11.21
C CYS A 355 17.40 -2.89 11.73
N ARG A 356 18.01 -3.77 12.54
CA ARG A 356 17.36 -4.95 13.16
C ARG A 356 17.75 -5.09 14.63
N GLN A 357 16.77 -5.31 15.51
CA GLN A 357 17.01 -5.68 16.93
C GLN A 357 17.92 -4.67 17.65
N VAL A 358 17.63 -3.36 17.51
CA VAL A 358 18.45 -2.27 18.08
C VAL A 358 17.66 -1.46 19.10
N SER A 359 18.36 -0.94 20.11
CA SER A 359 17.79 -0.06 21.13
C SER A 359 18.78 1.05 21.50
N SER A 360 18.28 2.25 21.82
CA SER A 360 19.12 3.41 22.12
C SER A 360 20.15 3.71 21.02
N VAL A 361 19.69 3.91 19.78
CA VAL A 361 20.56 4.32 18.65
C VAL A 361 20.08 5.60 17.96
N PHE A 362 21.03 6.37 17.40
CA PHE A 362 20.77 7.68 16.80
C PHE A 362 21.47 7.85 15.45
N GLY A 363 20.71 7.98 14.37
CA GLY A 363 21.25 8.26 13.03
C GLY A 363 22.00 7.08 12.40
N CYS A 364 21.54 5.86 12.65
CA CYS A 364 22.26 4.63 12.27
C CYS A 364 21.62 3.92 11.08
N VAL A 365 22.45 3.22 10.30
CA VAL A 365 22.06 2.51 9.07
C VAL A 365 22.50 1.04 9.15
N ALA A 366 21.59 0.12 8.87
CA ALA A 366 21.78 -1.33 8.82
C ALA A 366 22.42 -1.99 10.08
N LEU A 367 22.38 -1.34 11.24
CA LEU A 367 22.84 -1.96 12.49
C LEU A 367 21.99 -3.18 12.84
N ARG A 368 22.66 -4.26 13.25
CA ARG A 368 22.06 -5.54 13.66
C ARG A 368 22.50 -5.86 15.09
N SER A 369 21.56 -5.96 16.03
CA SER A 369 21.81 -6.41 17.42
C SER A 369 22.91 -5.60 18.13
N ARG A 370 22.68 -4.29 18.27
CA ARG A 370 23.57 -3.30 18.91
C ARG A 370 22.75 -2.25 19.69
N SER A 371 23.40 -1.57 20.63
CA SER A 371 22.85 -0.44 21.40
C SER A 371 23.90 0.65 21.62
N TYR A 372 23.46 1.85 22.03
CA TYR A 372 24.32 3.01 22.33
C TYR A 372 25.21 3.42 21.15
N CYS A 373 24.62 3.49 19.97
CA CYS A 373 25.31 3.79 18.71
C CYS A 373 24.86 5.12 18.12
N ILE A 374 25.81 5.91 17.60
CA ILE A 374 25.57 7.20 16.91
C ILE A 374 26.33 7.15 15.58
N LEU A 375 25.64 7.37 14.46
CA LEU A 375 26.24 7.28 13.10
C LEU A 375 27.06 5.98 12.88
N ASN A 376 26.47 4.83 13.26
CA ASN A 376 27.10 3.50 13.30
C ASN A 376 28.33 3.33 14.21
N LYS A 377 28.83 4.36 14.89
CA LYS A 377 29.87 4.19 15.92
C LYS A 377 29.22 3.84 17.25
N GLN A 378 29.72 2.80 17.92
CA GLN A 378 29.30 2.42 19.27
C GLN A 378 30.05 3.25 20.34
N TYR A 379 29.36 3.56 21.45
CA TYR A 379 29.85 4.36 22.58
C TYR A 379 29.59 3.63 23.90
N SER A 380 30.19 4.11 25.00
CA SER A 380 29.68 3.80 26.35
C SER A 380 28.25 4.33 26.51
N LYS A 381 27.49 3.77 27.47
CA LYS A 381 26.16 4.27 27.81
C LYS A 381 26.23 5.73 28.26
N GLU A 382 27.19 6.04 29.11
CA GLU A 382 27.42 7.34 29.73
C GLU A 382 27.82 8.39 28.67
N GLU A 383 28.70 8.01 27.73
CA GLU A 383 29.06 8.82 26.57
C GLU A 383 27.84 9.12 25.68
N TYR A 384 27.03 8.09 25.40
CA TYR A 384 25.80 8.22 24.60
C TYR A 384 24.79 9.18 25.27
N GLU A 385 24.52 8.99 26.56
CA GLU A 385 23.60 9.83 27.35
C GLU A 385 24.07 11.29 27.42
N VAL A 386 25.38 11.56 27.47
CA VAL A 386 25.96 12.92 27.39
C VAL A 386 25.89 13.50 25.97
N MET A 387 26.02 12.68 24.92
CA MET A 387 25.99 13.13 23.52
C MET A 387 24.58 13.46 23.03
N MET A 388 23.54 12.73 23.47
CA MET A 388 22.17 12.94 23.02
C MET A 388 21.64 14.39 23.14
N PRO A 389 21.67 15.06 24.32
CA PRO A 389 21.16 16.43 24.41
C PRO A 389 21.98 17.43 23.58
N ARG A 390 23.28 17.20 23.41
CA ARG A 390 24.17 18.02 22.57
C ARG A 390 23.80 17.91 21.09
N ILE A 391 23.56 16.69 20.61
CA ILE A 391 23.16 16.43 19.23
C ILE A 391 21.77 17.00 18.94
N LYS A 392 20.79 16.77 19.83
CA LYS A 392 19.43 17.33 19.67
C LYS A 392 19.47 18.86 19.56
N LYS A 393 20.16 19.55 20.47
CA LYS A 393 20.35 21.01 20.39
C LYS A 393 21.08 21.46 19.13
N HIS A 394 22.13 20.74 18.71
CA HIS A 394 22.87 21.09 17.50
C HIS A 394 21.98 21.02 16.23
N MET A 395 21.03 20.07 16.16
CA MET A 395 20.04 20.04 15.06
C MET A 395 19.06 21.21 15.06
N ASP A 396 18.84 21.87 16.20
CA ASP A 396 18.00 23.06 16.31
C ASP A 396 18.78 24.35 16.03
N ASP A 397 20.06 24.41 16.40
CA ASP A 397 20.97 25.54 16.17
C ASP A 397 21.49 25.58 14.72
N LEU A 398 21.85 24.41 14.16
CA LEU A 398 22.35 24.22 12.80
C LEU A 398 21.46 23.19 12.04
N PRO A 399 20.22 23.57 11.69
CA PRO A 399 19.31 22.71 10.95
C PRO A 399 19.81 22.43 9.54
N TYR A 400 19.36 21.31 8.97
CA TYR A 400 19.50 21.11 7.53
C TYR A 400 18.45 21.95 6.79
N ILE A 401 18.83 22.52 5.65
CA ILE A 401 17.93 23.29 4.77
C ILE A 401 18.08 22.75 3.36
N ASP A 402 16.98 22.34 2.73
CA ASP A 402 17.00 21.76 1.39
C ASP A 402 16.94 22.83 0.28
N ALA A 403 17.03 22.39 -0.97
CA ALA A 403 17.01 23.26 -2.15
C ALA A 403 15.69 24.04 -2.35
N GLN A 404 14.63 23.73 -1.61
CA GLN A 404 13.34 24.45 -1.61
C GLN A 404 13.18 25.35 -0.36
N GLY A 405 14.25 25.53 0.42
CA GLY A 405 14.24 26.31 1.66
C GLY A 405 13.46 25.64 2.79
N ARG A 406 13.20 24.32 2.71
CA ARG A 406 12.52 23.58 3.78
C ARG A 406 13.52 23.26 4.88
N VAL A 407 13.16 23.54 6.12
CA VAL A 407 14.04 23.49 7.30
C VAL A 407 13.78 22.23 8.11
N TYR A 408 14.82 21.43 8.35
CA TYR A 408 14.76 20.14 9.03
C TYR A 408 15.55 20.20 10.35
N LYS A 409 14.79 20.21 11.45
CA LYS A 409 15.27 20.24 12.84
C LYS A 409 15.13 18.88 13.51
N TYR A 410 15.52 18.76 14.78
CA TYR A 410 15.19 17.58 15.56
C TYR A 410 13.65 17.42 15.65
N GLY A 411 13.13 16.22 15.43
CA GLY A 411 11.69 15.93 15.40
C GLY A 411 11.06 15.90 14.00
N GLU A 412 11.76 16.35 12.97
CA GLU A 412 11.31 16.22 11.58
C GLU A 412 11.78 14.90 10.95
N PHE A 413 10.97 14.30 10.08
CA PHE A 413 11.38 13.13 9.29
C PHE A 413 12.40 13.51 8.20
N PHE A 414 13.08 12.49 7.65
CA PHE A 414 14.10 12.64 6.60
C PHE A 414 13.70 13.60 5.46
N PRO A 415 14.62 14.46 5.01
CA PRO A 415 14.48 15.28 3.80
C PRO A 415 14.01 14.52 2.55
N PHE A 416 13.21 15.18 1.70
CA PHE A 416 12.71 14.58 0.46
C PHE A 416 13.84 14.14 -0.51
N ASP A 417 14.94 14.89 -0.52
CA ASP A 417 16.12 14.66 -1.35
C ASP A 417 17.04 13.53 -0.84
N MET A 418 16.76 12.98 0.35
CA MET A 418 17.40 11.76 0.86
C MET A 418 16.72 10.48 0.36
N SER A 419 15.60 10.55 -0.38
CA SER A 419 14.98 9.33 -0.90
C SER A 419 15.82 8.69 -2.02
N SER A 420 16.04 7.39 -1.86
CA SER A 420 16.62 6.52 -2.88
C SER A 420 15.81 6.40 -4.18
N TYR A 421 14.55 6.83 -4.19
CA TYR A 421 13.57 6.55 -5.24
C TYR A 421 13.10 7.83 -5.94
N GLY A 422 12.78 7.72 -7.24
CA GLY A 422 12.01 8.76 -7.93
C GLY A 422 10.54 8.66 -7.57
N TYR A 423 9.87 9.79 -7.33
CA TYR A 423 8.48 9.92 -6.88
C TYR A 423 7.52 9.00 -7.62
N SER A 424 7.60 9.00 -8.96
CA SER A 424 6.88 8.13 -9.91
C SER A 424 6.90 6.64 -9.57
N GLN A 425 7.91 6.17 -8.84
CA GLN A 425 8.14 4.75 -8.52
C GLN A 425 7.79 4.40 -7.06
N THR A 426 7.22 5.35 -6.31
CA THR A 426 6.96 5.24 -4.88
C THR A 426 5.48 5.08 -4.54
N GLN A 427 5.19 4.60 -3.32
CA GLN A 427 3.85 4.59 -2.75
C GLN A 427 3.20 5.99 -2.71
N ALA A 428 3.99 7.07 -2.74
CA ALA A 428 3.46 8.43 -2.76
C ALA A 428 2.74 8.75 -4.08
N PHE A 429 3.25 8.26 -5.21
CA PHE A 429 2.60 8.45 -6.51
C PHE A 429 1.32 7.62 -6.64
N GLU A 430 1.27 6.42 -6.06
CA GLU A 430 0.06 5.57 -6.08
C GLU A 430 -1.12 6.15 -5.27
N TYR A 431 -0.83 7.04 -4.30
CA TYR A 431 -1.84 7.69 -3.46
C TYR A 431 -2.03 9.20 -3.73
N PHE A 432 -1.03 9.85 -4.33
CA PHE A 432 -1.02 11.29 -4.62
C PHE A 432 -0.36 11.54 -5.99
N PRO A 433 -0.92 11.02 -7.10
CA PRO A 433 -0.33 11.16 -8.42
C PRO A 433 -0.31 12.62 -8.86
N ILE A 434 0.84 13.05 -9.40
CA ILE A 434 1.15 14.41 -9.87
C ILE A 434 2.04 14.30 -11.11
N THR A 435 2.10 15.34 -11.96
CA THR A 435 2.98 15.29 -13.14
C THR A 435 4.46 15.38 -12.75
N GLU A 436 5.34 15.08 -13.71
CA GLU A 436 6.77 15.35 -13.60
C GLU A 436 7.06 16.84 -13.32
N GLU A 437 6.25 17.76 -13.86
CA GLU A 437 6.42 19.20 -13.62
C GLU A 437 6.07 19.56 -12.16
N GLU A 438 4.93 19.11 -11.63
CA GLU A 438 4.58 19.33 -10.21
C GLU A 438 5.60 18.69 -9.26
N ALA A 439 6.14 17.51 -9.60
CA ALA A 439 7.15 16.84 -8.80
C ALA A 439 8.46 17.63 -8.75
N ARG A 440 8.97 18.07 -9.92
CA ARG A 440 10.17 18.91 -10.02
C ARG A 440 9.99 20.26 -9.34
N LYS A 441 8.82 20.90 -9.50
CA LYS A 441 8.44 22.16 -8.86
C LYS A 441 8.40 22.07 -7.33
N GLN A 442 8.07 20.91 -6.77
CA GLN A 442 8.14 20.63 -5.33
C GLN A 442 9.52 20.13 -4.86
N GLY A 443 10.51 20.02 -5.76
CA GLY A 443 11.84 19.50 -5.43
C GLY A 443 11.85 18.02 -5.08
N TYR A 444 10.94 17.23 -5.64
CA TYR A 444 10.96 15.77 -5.54
C TYR A 444 11.79 15.18 -6.68
N ARG A 445 12.62 14.16 -6.40
CA ARG A 445 13.29 13.36 -7.45
C ARG A 445 12.22 12.73 -8.33
N TRP A 446 12.33 12.84 -9.65
CA TRP A 446 11.50 12.09 -10.60
C TRP A 446 12.38 11.10 -11.34
N ARG A 447 11.87 9.89 -11.60
CA ARG A 447 12.56 8.89 -12.44
C ARG A 447 11.72 8.62 -13.66
N VAL A 448 12.29 8.93 -14.82
CA VAL A 448 11.72 8.63 -16.13
C VAL A 448 11.75 7.12 -16.34
N PRO A 449 10.68 6.48 -16.87
CA PRO A 449 10.69 5.05 -17.16
C PRO A 449 11.78 4.68 -18.18
N GLU A 450 12.44 3.56 -17.95
CA GLU A 450 13.40 2.98 -18.90
C GLU A 450 12.66 2.47 -20.13
N LYS A 451 13.03 2.92 -21.34
CA LYS A 451 12.38 2.50 -22.59
C LYS A 451 12.71 1.03 -22.90
N ARG A 452 11.75 0.14 -22.61
CA ARG A 452 11.87 -1.31 -22.82
C ARG A 452 11.61 -1.70 -24.27
N ALA A 453 12.70 -1.86 -25.03
CA ALA A 453 12.66 -2.36 -26.41
C ALA A 453 12.57 -3.89 -26.43
N TYR A 454 11.37 -4.43 -26.22
CA TYR A 454 11.09 -5.86 -26.38
C TYR A 454 10.73 -6.21 -27.82
N THR A 455 11.27 -7.32 -28.34
CA THR A 455 10.79 -7.93 -29.58
C THR A 455 9.43 -8.58 -29.32
N VAL A 456 8.36 -7.82 -29.57
CA VAL A 456 6.98 -8.36 -29.62
C VAL A 456 6.91 -9.46 -30.68
N THR A 457 6.29 -10.58 -30.33
CA THR A 457 5.97 -11.67 -31.27
C THR A 457 4.47 -11.84 -31.48
N LYS A 458 3.64 -11.27 -30.59
CA LYS A 458 2.18 -11.37 -30.65
C LYS A 458 1.51 -10.11 -30.09
N LYS A 459 0.46 -9.61 -30.75
CA LYS A 459 -0.35 -8.47 -30.27
C LYS A 459 -1.33 -8.88 -29.19
N SER A 460 -1.97 -7.92 -28.51
CA SER A 460 -3.09 -8.23 -27.61
C SER A 460 -4.26 -8.88 -28.36
N ASP A 461 -4.52 -8.40 -29.58
CA ASP A 461 -5.70 -8.74 -30.35
C ASP A 461 -5.55 -10.09 -31.09
N ASP A 462 -4.31 -10.53 -31.32
CA ASP A 462 -3.97 -11.84 -31.90
C ASP A 462 -4.16 -13.02 -30.91
N LEU A 463 -4.40 -12.73 -29.63
CA LEU A 463 -4.63 -13.76 -28.61
C LEU A 463 -6.03 -14.39 -28.78
N PRO A 464 -6.20 -15.71 -28.56
CA PRO A 464 -7.51 -16.36 -28.60
C PRO A 464 -8.52 -15.72 -27.63
N ASP A 465 -9.80 -15.73 -28.01
CA ASP A 465 -10.88 -15.24 -27.16
C ASP A 465 -11.08 -16.15 -25.94
N SER A 466 -11.24 -17.47 -26.16
CA SER A 466 -11.30 -18.49 -25.09
C SER A 466 -9.92 -19.06 -24.76
N VAL A 467 -9.66 -19.30 -23.47
CA VAL A 467 -8.47 -20.05 -22.99
C VAL A 467 -8.44 -21.51 -23.42
N THR A 468 -9.59 -22.07 -23.81
CA THR A 468 -9.65 -23.44 -24.37
C THR A 468 -8.92 -23.59 -25.71
N ASN A 469 -8.74 -22.47 -26.43
CA ASN A 469 -8.04 -22.41 -27.72
C ASN A 469 -6.57 -21.96 -27.59
N VAL A 470 -5.99 -21.99 -26.37
CA VAL A 470 -4.62 -21.58 -26.09
C VAL A 470 -3.70 -22.78 -25.98
N GLU A 471 -2.77 -22.92 -26.93
CA GLU A 471 -1.67 -23.89 -26.90
C GLU A 471 -0.52 -23.45 -25.97
N ASP A 472 0.29 -24.41 -25.50
CA ASP A 472 1.51 -24.17 -24.69
C ASP A 472 2.59 -23.34 -25.42
N THR A 473 2.46 -23.16 -26.74
CA THR A 473 3.30 -22.26 -27.53
C THR A 473 3.30 -20.82 -26.99
N ILE A 474 2.20 -20.38 -26.36
CA ILE A 474 2.05 -19.05 -25.75
C ILE A 474 3.17 -18.71 -24.73
N LEU A 475 3.75 -19.71 -24.07
CA LEU A 475 4.79 -19.53 -23.04
C LEU A 475 6.14 -19.04 -23.63
N LYS A 476 6.28 -19.07 -24.95
CA LYS A 476 7.46 -18.56 -25.68
C LYS A 476 7.26 -17.16 -26.23
N GLU A 477 6.00 -16.78 -26.45
CA GLU A 477 5.61 -15.51 -27.06
C GLU A 477 5.98 -14.31 -26.18
N VAL A 478 6.04 -13.13 -26.80
CA VAL A 478 6.13 -11.82 -26.15
C VAL A 478 4.90 -11.04 -26.59
N VAL A 479 3.95 -10.91 -25.67
CA VAL A 479 2.64 -10.29 -25.89
C VAL A 479 2.75 -8.78 -25.68
N GLN A 480 2.34 -7.98 -26.66
CA GLN A 480 2.24 -6.53 -26.50
C GLN A 480 1.14 -6.15 -25.51
N CYS A 481 1.37 -5.14 -24.68
CA CYS A 481 0.34 -4.61 -23.79
C CYS A 481 -0.70 -3.80 -24.59
N GLU A 482 -1.98 -4.12 -24.45
CA GLU A 482 -3.10 -3.44 -25.12
C GLU A 482 -3.08 -1.91 -24.94
N HIS A 483 -2.74 -1.39 -23.76
CA HIS A 483 -2.57 0.07 -23.56
C HIS A 483 -1.40 0.66 -24.37
N GLU A 484 -0.32 -0.10 -24.61
CA GLU A 484 0.83 0.36 -25.40
C GLU A 484 0.53 0.24 -26.91
N GLU A 485 -0.25 -0.76 -27.31
CA GLU A 485 -0.71 -0.94 -28.68
C GLU A 485 -1.75 0.12 -29.12
N THR A 486 -2.62 0.53 -28.19
CA THR A 486 -3.71 1.51 -28.44
C THR A 486 -3.37 2.94 -28.03
N GLY A 487 -2.33 3.15 -27.23
CA GLY A 487 -2.09 4.41 -26.52
C GLY A 487 -3.04 4.67 -25.34
N GLY A 488 -3.84 3.67 -24.91
CA GLY A 488 -4.90 3.76 -23.90
C GLY A 488 -4.46 3.97 -22.44
N HIS A 489 -3.26 4.52 -22.19
CA HIS A 489 -2.76 4.75 -20.84
C HIS A 489 -3.58 5.81 -20.08
N SER A 490 -4.22 5.42 -18.98
CA SER A 490 -4.70 6.39 -17.98
C SER A 490 -3.52 7.04 -17.25
N PHE A 491 -3.70 8.24 -16.69
CA PHE A 491 -2.66 8.98 -15.95
C PHE A 491 -1.89 8.10 -14.94
N GLY A 492 -0.57 8.00 -15.10
CA GLY A 492 0.30 7.18 -14.25
C GLY A 492 0.39 5.70 -14.63
N CYS A 493 -0.38 5.23 -15.62
CA CYS A 493 -0.25 3.88 -16.18
C CYS A 493 0.95 3.77 -17.14
N ASP A 494 1.24 4.87 -17.83
CA ASP A 494 2.40 5.08 -18.70
C ASP A 494 3.73 4.99 -17.94
N ALA A 495 3.78 5.55 -16.72
CA ALA A 495 4.95 5.48 -15.84
C ALA A 495 5.33 4.04 -15.43
N ASP A 496 4.32 3.18 -15.31
CA ASP A 496 4.43 1.81 -14.80
C ASP A 496 4.43 0.74 -15.91
N CYS A 497 4.06 1.06 -17.16
CA CYS A 497 3.80 0.06 -18.18
C CYS A 497 5.05 -0.78 -18.53
N ALA A 498 4.85 -2.09 -18.68
CA ALA A 498 5.91 -2.99 -19.11
C ALA A 498 6.16 -2.98 -20.64
N SER A 499 5.35 -2.26 -21.44
CA SER A 499 5.23 -2.30 -22.92
C SER A 499 4.87 -3.66 -23.53
N ALA A 500 5.51 -4.74 -23.10
CA ALA A 500 5.18 -6.12 -23.43
C ALA A 500 5.37 -7.05 -22.21
N PHE A 501 4.84 -8.27 -22.28
CA PHE A 501 4.90 -9.26 -21.20
C PHE A 501 4.92 -10.70 -21.72
N ARG A 502 5.09 -11.66 -20.80
CA ARG A 502 4.97 -13.10 -21.04
C ARG A 502 4.01 -13.71 -20.03
N ILE A 503 3.33 -14.78 -20.43
CA ILE A 503 2.56 -15.65 -19.54
C ILE A 503 3.50 -16.68 -18.90
N ILE A 504 3.44 -16.89 -17.59
CA ILE A 504 4.18 -17.96 -16.90
C ILE A 504 3.37 -19.28 -16.89
N LYS A 505 4.01 -20.42 -16.64
CA LYS A 505 3.34 -21.74 -16.72
C LYS A 505 2.21 -21.86 -15.70
N GLU A 506 2.45 -21.32 -14.53
CA GLU A 506 1.58 -21.30 -13.36
C GLU A 506 0.34 -20.43 -13.59
N GLU A 507 0.52 -19.29 -14.28
CA GLU A 507 -0.55 -18.37 -14.70
C GLU A 507 -1.41 -19.01 -15.81
N LEU A 508 -0.78 -19.66 -16.81
CA LEU A 508 -1.51 -20.40 -17.85
C LEU A 508 -2.31 -21.58 -17.29
N ASP A 509 -1.73 -22.35 -16.36
CA ASP A 509 -2.40 -23.47 -15.71
C ASP A 509 -3.56 -22.99 -14.83
N PHE A 510 -3.38 -21.90 -14.07
CA PHE A 510 -4.46 -21.27 -13.30
C PHE A 510 -5.61 -20.81 -14.21
N TYR A 511 -5.31 -20.13 -15.32
CA TYR A 511 -6.32 -19.70 -16.29
C TYR A 511 -7.07 -20.86 -16.93
N ARG A 512 -6.39 -21.95 -17.27
CA ARG A 512 -7.04 -23.18 -17.76
C ARG A 512 -7.88 -23.86 -16.68
N GLN A 513 -7.39 -23.95 -15.45
CA GLN A 513 -8.10 -24.59 -14.33
C GLN A 513 -9.37 -23.83 -13.96
N MET A 514 -9.31 -22.49 -13.93
CA MET A 514 -10.43 -21.62 -13.57
C MET A 514 -11.34 -21.26 -14.74
N LYS A 515 -10.97 -21.63 -15.98
CA LYS A 515 -11.62 -21.20 -17.23
C LYS A 515 -11.69 -19.66 -17.32
N LEU A 516 -10.53 -19.02 -17.31
CA LEU A 516 -10.37 -17.57 -17.46
C LEU A 516 -9.59 -17.27 -18.75
N PRO A 517 -10.00 -16.27 -19.56
CA PRO A 517 -9.27 -15.85 -20.75
C PRO A 517 -7.91 -15.22 -20.41
N LEU A 518 -6.97 -15.27 -21.36
CA LEU A 518 -5.67 -14.62 -21.20
C LEU A 518 -5.80 -13.09 -21.07
N PRO A 519 -4.94 -12.45 -20.25
CA PRO A 519 -4.87 -11.00 -20.11
C PRO A 519 -4.44 -10.33 -21.41
N ARG A 520 -4.96 -9.13 -21.68
CA ARG A 520 -4.47 -8.22 -22.74
C ARG A 520 -3.56 -7.12 -22.21
N LEU A 521 -3.59 -6.89 -20.89
CA LEU A 521 -2.78 -5.91 -20.18
C LEU A 521 -1.63 -6.58 -19.43
N CYS A 522 -0.44 -5.95 -19.44
CA CYS A 522 0.67 -6.37 -18.59
C CYS A 522 0.34 -6.16 -17.10
N PHE A 523 0.98 -6.93 -16.20
CA PHE A 523 0.67 -6.95 -14.77
C PHE A 523 0.63 -5.56 -14.09
N ASN A 524 1.50 -4.62 -14.49
CA ASN A 524 1.48 -3.26 -13.96
C ASN A 524 0.23 -2.47 -14.42
N CYS A 525 -0.20 -2.63 -15.68
CA CYS A 525 -1.46 -2.06 -16.15
C CYS A 525 -2.68 -2.74 -15.49
N ARG A 526 -2.61 -4.06 -15.24
CA ARG A 526 -3.63 -4.78 -14.44
C ARG A 526 -3.74 -4.21 -13.02
N HIS A 527 -2.62 -3.93 -12.37
CA HIS A 527 -2.58 -3.28 -11.05
C HIS A 527 -3.11 -1.84 -11.08
N VAL A 528 -2.64 -1.00 -12.01
CA VAL A 528 -3.09 0.40 -12.14
C VAL A 528 -4.58 0.51 -12.45
N ASP A 529 -5.18 -0.46 -13.16
CA ASP A 529 -6.63 -0.52 -13.30
C ASP A 529 -7.34 -0.95 -12.01
N ARG A 530 -6.86 -2.03 -11.38
CA ARG A 530 -7.42 -2.58 -10.14
C ARG A 530 -7.40 -1.59 -8.96
N ILE A 531 -6.36 -0.75 -8.81
CA ILE A 531 -6.32 0.26 -7.74
C ILE A 531 -7.35 1.39 -7.90
N LYS A 532 -7.94 1.60 -9.08
CA LYS A 532 -9.04 2.58 -9.27
C LYS A 532 -10.29 2.22 -8.45
N TRP A 533 -10.43 0.94 -8.06
CA TRP A 533 -11.49 0.48 -7.17
C TRP A 533 -11.26 0.87 -5.71
N ARG A 534 -10.03 1.21 -5.32
CA ARG A 534 -9.66 1.68 -3.98
C ARG A 534 -10.13 3.12 -3.78
N ASN A 535 -10.48 3.47 -2.56
CA ASN A 535 -10.65 4.87 -2.18
C ASN A 535 -9.29 5.51 -1.83
N MET A 536 -9.17 6.81 -2.09
CA MET A 536 -7.91 7.55 -1.93
C MET A 536 -7.80 8.15 -0.50
N PRO A 537 -6.57 8.40 0.02
CA PRO A 537 -6.36 8.98 1.34
C PRO A 537 -6.68 10.49 1.38
N ALA A 538 -7.97 10.78 1.31
CA ALA A 538 -8.62 12.08 1.44
C ALA A 538 -9.97 11.90 2.13
N LEU A 539 -10.53 12.98 2.68
CA LEU A 539 -11.88 12.99 3.25
C LEU A 539 -12.64 14.24 2.79
N TYR A 540 -13.92 14.05 2.55
CA TYR A 540 -14.84 15.04 2.00
C TYR A 540 -16.13 15.07 2.85
N PRO A 541 -16.64 16.26 3.21
CA PRO A 541 -17.96 16.36 3.84
C PRO A 541 -19.06 16.05 2.81
N ARG A 542 -19.89 15.04 3.09
CA ARG A 542 -21.07 14.71 2.27
C ARG A 542 -22.31 14.51 3.13
N GLN A 543 -23.49 14.74 2.54
CA GLN A 543 -24.78 14.34 3.09
C GLN A 543 -25.18 13.00 2.47
N CYS A 544 -25.75 12.10 3.27
CA CYS A 544 -26.36 10.84 2.83
C CYS A 544 -27.20 11.02 1.55
N MET A 545 -27.03 10.14 0.57
CA MET A 545 -27.72 10.20 -0.73
C MET A 545 -29.05 9.43 -0.75
N CYS A 546 -29.47 8.84 0.37
CA CYS A 546 -30.76 8.17 0.45
C CYS A 546 -31.91 9.18 0.41
N ASP A 547 -32.62 9.25 -0.71
CA ASP A 547 -33.76 10.14 -0.95
C ASP A 547 -34.97 9.45 -1.60
N TYR A 548 -34.92 8.12 -1.75
CA TYR A 548 -35.91 7.26 -2.42
C TYR A 548 -36.15 7.59 -3.91
N LYS A 549 -35.23 8.32 -4.56
CA LYS A 549 -35.35 8.74 -5.97
C LYS A 549 -34.12 8.38 -6.80
N VAL A 550 -32.92 8.64 -6.28
CA VAL A 550 -31.65 8.32 -6.97
C VAL A 550 -31.39 6.81 -6.99
N HIS A 551 -31.76 6.14 -5.88
CA HIS A 551 -31.86 4.70 -5.76
C HIS A 551 -33.25 4.39 -5.18
N LYS A 552 -33.86 3.27 -5.63
CA LYS A 552 -35.16 2.80 -5.15
C LYS A 552 -34.93 1.71 -4.11
N ASN A 553 -34.77 2.14 -2.85
CA ASN A 553 -34.56 1.28 -1.69
C ASN A 553 -35.58 0.12 -1.63
N GLU A 554 -35.12 -1.05 -1.21
CA GLU A 554 -35.95 -2.22 -0.91
C GLU A 554 -36.73 -2.06 0.41
N ALA A 555 -36.27 -1.20 1.32
CA ALA A 555 -36.90 -0.94 2.62
C ALA A 555 -37.13 0.56 2.90
N ALA A 556 -38.16 0.86 3.71
CA ALA A 556 -38.40 2.22 4.22
C ALA A 556 -37.62 2.44 5.53
N HIS A 557 -36.78 3.47 5.59
CA HIS A 557 -35.90 3.72 6.72
C HIS A 557 -36.64 4.44 7.87
N GLN A 558 -36.63 3.83 9.06
CA GLN A 558 -37.33 4.36 10.25
C GLN A 558 -36.89 5.79 10.65
N HIS A 559 -35.66 6.19 10.32
CA HIS A 559 -35.10 7.50 10.68
C HIS A 559 -35.38 8.62 9.65
N HIS A 560 -35.88 8.30 8.44
CA HIS A 560 -36.38 9.30 7.49
C HIS A 560 -37.35 8.64 6.47
N LEU A 561 -38.63 9.05 6.46
CA LEU A 561 -39.68 8.26 5.79
C LEU A 561 -40.00 8.67 4.34
N LYS A 562 -39.58 9.86 3.89
CA LYS A 562 -39.94 10.43 2.55
C LYS A 562 -38.91 11.42 2.01
N GLU A 563 -38.31 12.22 2.88
CA GLU A 563 -37.32 13.22 2.52
C GLU A 563 -35.90 12.63 2.50
N ARG A 564 -34.95 13.35 1.89
CA ARG A 564 -33.54 12.95 1.87
C ARG A 564 -33.00 12.86 3.30
N CYS A 565 -32.29 11.78 3.61
CA CYS A 565 -31.69 11.55 4.92
C CYS A 565 -30.83 12.77 5.34
N PRO A 566 -31.06 13.36 6.53
CA PRO A 566 -30.35 14.58 6.96
C PRO A 566 -28.91 14.30 7.42
N ASN A 567 -28.53 13.03 7.62
CA ASN A 567 -27.24 12.64 8.17
C ASN A 567 -26.08 13.09 7.26
N THR A 568 -25.13 13.82 7.84
CA THR A 568 -23.86 14.24 7.22
C THR A 568 -22.69 13.47 7.81
N PHE A 569 -21.63 13.28 7.03
CA PHE A 569 -20.45 12.51 7.41
C PHE A 569 -19.20 12.97 6.62
N GLN A 570 -18.03 12.62 7.14
CA GLN A 570 -16.78 12.61 6.36
C GLN A 570 -16.66 11.27 5.64
N THR A 571 -16.22 11.29 4.38
CA THR A 571 -16.03 10.08 3.57
C THR A 571 -14.90 10.26 2.56
N SER A 572 -14.26 9.16 2.18
CA SER A 572 -13.23 9.08 1.13
C SER A 572 -13.81 9.04 -0.30
N TYR A 573 -15.12 8.83 -0.45
CA TYR A 573 -15.81 8.92 -1.74
C TYR A 573 -15.88 10.38 -2.20
N ALA A 574 -14.94 10.77 -3.06
CA ALA A 574 -14.82 12.13 -3.60
C ALA A 574 -16.11 12.61 -4.33
N PRO A 575 -16.45 13.91 -4.29
CA PRO A 575 -17.75 14.42 -4.78
C PRO A 575 -18.00 14.28 -6.29
N ASP A 576 -16.93 14.09 -7.07
CA ASP A 576 -16.90 13.86 -8.51
C ASP A 576 -17.06 12.38 -8.90
N ARG A 577 -16.95 11.44 -7.94
CA ARG A 577 -17.17 10.02 -8.18
C ARG A 577 -18.67 9.66 -8.23
N PRO A 578 -19.06 8.65 -9.03
CA PRO A 578 -20.47 8.33 -9.30
C PRO A 578 -21.18 7.52 -8.20
N GLU A 579 -20.49 7.03 -7.15
CA GLU A 579 -21.13 6.16 -6.16
C GLU A 579 -22.23 6.86 -5.33
N ILE A 580 -23.30 6.11 -5.05
CA ILE A 580 -24.45 6.55 -4.23
C ILE A 580 -24.12 6.31 -2.74
N VAL A 581 -23.67 7.35 -2.04
CA VAL A 581 -23.09 7.21 -0.70
C VAL A 581 -24.15 7.30 0.41
N TYR A 582 -24.34 6.22 1.17
CA TYR A 582 -25.29 6.12 2.28
C TYR A 582 -24.61 6.19 3.65
N CYS A 583 -25.27 6.83 4.63
CA CYS A 583 -24.87 6.74 6.04
C CYS A 583 -25.13 5.30 6.57
N GLU A 584 -24.50 4.93 7.69
CA GLU A 584 -24.61 3.57 8.24
C GLU A 584 -26.05 3.10 8.47
N GLN A 585 -26.91 3.97 9.00
CA GLN A 585 -28.32 3.64 9.27
C GLN A 585 -29.15 3.43 8.00
N CYS A 586 -28.82 4.13 6.90
CA CYS A 586 -29.45 3.89 5.60
C CYS A 586 -28.90 2.61 4.97
N TYR A 587 -27.58 2.43 4.98
CA TYR A 587 -26.95 1.30 4.33
C TYR A 587 -27.34 -0.03 4.98
N ASN A 588 -27.25 -0.12 6.31
CA ASN A 588 -27.59 -1.33 7.06
C ASN A 588 -29.09 -1.70 6.97
N ALA A 589 -29.96 -0.76 6.59
CA ALA A 589 -31.39 -1.02 6.35
C ALA A 589 -31.66 -1.52 4.91
N GLU A 590 -30.77 -1.22 3.97
CA GLU A 590 -30.82 -1.70 2.59
C GLU A 590 -30.32 -3.16 2.44
N ILE A 591 -29.28 -3.52 3.19
CA ILE A 591 -28.58 -4.81 3.07
C ILE A 591 -29.03 -5.89 4.09
N ALA A 592 -30.22 -5.72 4.68
CA ALA A 592 -30.73 -6.48 5.82
C ALA A 592 -31.25 -7.90 5.47
#